data_AF-A0A2M6XE48-F1
#
_entry.id   AF-A0A2M6XE48-F1
#
_cell.length_a   1.000
_cell.length_b   1.000
_cell.length_c   1.000
_cell.angle_alpha   90.00
_cell.angle_beta   90.00
_cell.angle_gamma   90.00
#
_symmetry.space_group_name_H-M   'P 1'
#
loop_
_entity.id
_entity.type
_entity.pdbx_description
1 polymer ?
#
loop_
_entity_poly.entity_id
_entity_poly.type
_entity_poly.pdbx_seq_one_letter_code
_entity_poly.pdbx_strand_id
1 'polypeptide(L)'
;MLTKSDFQSIKDILKNTATKDDLTSLATKDDFESIKQDLGILKTDVKTIKNDVTKVRRDMTTLFDFLDKDFLDLRQRVDRIEEHLGLPPLS
;
A
#
# COMPACT_ATOMS: atom_id res chain seq x y z
N MET A 1 60.98 27.42 -9.51
CA MET A 1 60.91 25.94 -9.65
C MET A 1 60.21 25.41 -8.42
N LEU A 2 59.35 24.39 -8.56
CA LEU A 2 58.77 23.72 -7.40
C LEU A 2 59.86 22.96 -6.63
N THR A 3 59.77 23.01 -5.30
CA THR A 3 60.71 22.39 -4.37
C THR A 3 60.21 21.01 -3.91
N LYS A 4 61.08 20.22 -3.28
CA LYS A 4 60.69 18.94 -2.66
C LYS A 4 59.64 19.12 -1.56
N SER A 5 59.65 20.26 -0.86
CA SER A 5 58.63 20.58 0.15
C SER A 5 57.27 20.75 -0.52
N ASP A 6 57.22 21.46 -1.65
CA ASP A 6 55.97 21.65 -2.41
C ASP A 6 55.40 20.30 -2.86
N PHE A 7 56.25 19.38 -3.31
CA PHE A 7 55.83 18.03 -3.70
C PHE A 7 55.27 17.21 -2.53
N GLN A 8 55.89 17.31 -1.35
CA GLN A 8 55.42 16.62 -0.15
C GLN A 8 54.05 17.16 0.30
N SER A 9 53.87 18.48 0.31
CA SER A 9 52.58 19.11 0.64
C SER A 9 51.47 18.69 -0.32
N ILE A 10 51.75 18.62 -1.63
CA ILE A 10 50.78 18.14 -2.64
C ILE A 10 50.37 16.69 -2.36
N LYS A 11 51.32 15.82 -1.99
CA LYS A 11 51.05 14.42 -1.69
C LYS A 11 50.17 14.24 -0.46
N ASP A 12 50.38 15.05 0.58
CA ASP A 12 49.57 14.99 1.80
C ASP A 12 48.16 15.55 1.58
N ILE A 13 48.01 16.58 0.74
CA ILE A 13 46.69 17.06 0.29
C ILE A 13 45.94 15.95 -0.45
N LEU A 14 46.59 15.26 -1.40
CA LEU A 14 45.96 14.20 -2.19
C LEU A 14 45.49 12.99 -1.37
N LYS A 15 46.16 12.67 -0.25
CA LYS A 15 45.70 11.61 0.66
C LYS A 15 44.41 11.96 1.39
N ASN A 16 44.16 13.25 1.60
CA ASN A 16 42.97 13.73 2.30
C ASN A 16 41.83 14.15 1.36
N THR A 17 42.04 14.09 0.04
CA THR A 17 40.99 14.33 -0.95
C THR A 17 40.29 13.03 -1.32
N ALA A 18 38.96 13.03 -1.27
CA ALA A 18 38.16 11.89 -1.73
C ALA A 18 38.29 11.70 -3.26
N THR A 19 38.46 10.44 -3.67
CA THR A 19 38.51 10.00 -5.05
C THR A 19 37.15 9.48 -5.51
N LYS A 20 37.01 9.16 -6.80
CA LYS A 20 35.77 8.54 -7.30
C LYS A 20 35.49 7.18 -6.65
N ASP A 21 36.54 6.41 -6.37
CA ASP A 21 36.42 5.09 -5.75
C ASP A 21 35.92 5.20 -4.30
N ASP A 22 36.28 6.26 -3.58
CA ASP A 22 35.78 6.52 -2.22
C ASP A 22 34.27 6.78 -2.19
N LEU A 23 33.70 7.24 -3.32
CA LEU A 23 32.29 7.61 -3.45
C LEU A 23 31.42 6.50 -4.05
N THR A 24 31.98 5.38 -4.49
CA THR A 24 31.20 4.29 -5.13
C THR A 24 30.20 3.62 -4.19
N SER A 25 30.38 3.77 -2.88
CA SER A 25 29.44 3.28 -1.86
C SER A 25 28.29 4.24 -1.57
N LEU A 26 28.32 5.46 -2.11
CA LEU A 26 27.25 6.43 -1.96
C LEU A 26 26.15 6.19 -2.99
N ALA A 27 24.91 6.36 -2.57
CA ALA A 27 23.78 6.37 -3.48
C ALA A 27 23.97 7.44 -4.56
N THR A 28 23.83 7.01 -5.80
CA THR A 28 23.98 7.83 -6.99
C THR A 28 22.64 8.44 -7.39
N LYS A 29 22.69 9.39 -8.31
CA LYS A 29 21.48 9.99 -8.90
C LYS A 29 20.56 8.93 -9.52
N ASP A 30 21.14 7.90 -10.14
CA ASP A 30 20.39 6.85 -10.82
C ASP A 30 19.63 5.96 -9.82
N ASP A 31 20.22 5.69 -8.66
CA ASP A 31 19.55 4.98 -7.56
C ASP A 31 18.30 5.74 -7.09
N PHE A 32 18.40 7.07 -6.96
CA PHE A 32 17.26 7.91 -6.57
C PHE A 32 16.17 7.97 -7.65
N GLU A 33 16.52 8.01 -8.94
CA GLU A 33 15.53 7.96 -10.01
C GLU A 33 14.84 6.59 -10.07
N SER A 34 15.56 5.48 -9.84
CA SER A 34 14.96 4.14 -9.72
C SER A 34 13.97 4.07 -8.56
N ILE A 35 14.37 4.52 -7.36
CA ILE A 35 13.49 4.57 -6.18
C ILE A 35 12.24 5.41 -6.46
N LYS A 36 12.39 6.54 -7.15
CA LYS A 36 11.28 7.42 -7.51
C LYS A 36 10.31 6.74 -8.48
N GLN A 37 10.82 5.97 -9.44
CA GLN A 37 10.00 5.16 -10.34
C GLN A 37 9.22 4.10 -9.57
N ASP A 38 9.88 3.34 -8.70
CA ASP A 38 9.26 2.30 -7.87
C ASP A 38 8.18 2.88 -6.95
N LEU A 39 8.46 4.03 -6.32
CA LEU A 39 7.47 4.76 -5.52
C LEU A 39 6.29 5.25 -6.35
N GLY A 40 6.51 5.61 -7.62
CA GLY A 40 5.45 5.98 -8.56
C GLY A 40 4.51 4.82 -8.88
N ILE A 41 5.08 3.63 -9.10
CA ILE A 41 4.33 2.39 -9.31
C ILE A 41 3.55 2.03 -8.04
N LEU A 42 4.22 1.99 -6.89
CA LEU A 42 3.58 1.65 -5.61
C LEU A 42 2.42 2.60 -5.28
N LYS A 43 2.56 3.91 -5.55
CA LYS A 43 1.48 4.89 -5.37
C LYS A 43 0.27 4.57 -6.26
N THR A 44 0.51 4.10 -7.48
CA THR A 44 -0.56 3.70 -8.42
C THR A 44 -1.26 2.45 -7.92
N ASP A 45 -0.50 1.43 -7.50
CA ASP A 45 -1.05 0.17 -6.99
C ASP A 45 -1.89 0.40 -5.73
N VAL A 46 -1.39 1.20 -4.78
CA VAL A 46 -2.14 1.56 -3.56
C VAL A 46 -3.45 2.29 -3.89
N LYS A 47 -3.46 3.14 -4.92
CA LYS A 47 -4.68 3.82 -5.38
C LYS A 47 -5.69 2.82 -5.97
N THR A 48 -5.22 1.84 -6.75
CA THR A 48 -6.06 0.77 -7.29
C THR A 48 -6.65 -0.09 -6.17
N ILE A 49 -5.82 -0.55 -5.22
CA ILE A 49 -6.26 -1.31 -4.05
C ILE A 49 -7.32 -0.54 -3.26
N LYS A 50 -7.12 0.76 -3.02
CA LYS A 50 -8.12 1.59 -2.33
C LYS A 50 -9.47 1.61 -3.06
N ASN A 51 -9.46 1.69 -4.38
CA ASN A 51 -10.69 1.67 -5.18
C ASN A 51 -11.38 0.31 -5.08
N ASP A 52 -10.64 -0.78 -5.16
CA ASP A 52 -11.20 -2.14 -5.11
C ASP A 52 -11.73 -2.47 -3.71
N VAL A 53 -11.02 -2.10 -2.65
CA VAL A 53 -11.53 -2.20 -1.26
C VAL A 53 -12.82 -1.39 -1.10
N THR A 54 -12.94 -0.23 -1.74
CA THR A 54 -14.18 0.56 -1.71
C THR A 54 -15.32 -0.14 -2.44
N LYS A 55 -15.05 -0.82 -3.57
CA LYS A 55 -16.06 -1.63 -4.28
C LYS A 55 -16.52 -2.81 -3.43
N VAL A 56 -15.58 -3.60 -2.89
CA VAL A 56 -15.87 -4.73 -1.99
C VAL A 56 -16.77 -4.29 -0.83
N ARG A 57 -16.49 -3.13 -0.22
CA ARG A 57 -17.35 -2.59 0.85
C ARG A 57 -18.79 -2.32 0.37
N ARG A 58 -18.98 -1.75 -0.82
CA ARG A 58 -20.32 -1.50 -1.37
C ARG A 58 -21.05 -2.80 -1.69
N ASP A 59 -20.35 -3.78 -2.24
CA ASP A 59 -20.92 -5.09 -2.55
C ASP A 59 -21.38 -5.79 -1.27
N MET A 60 -20.57 -5.74 -0.20
CA MET A 60 -20.95 -6.25 1.12
C MET A 60 -22.19 -5.56 1.68
N THR A 61 -22.27 -4.22 1.62
CA THR A 61 -23.48 -3.49 2.04
C THR A 61 -24.71 -3.96 1.27
N THR A 62 -24.59 -4.10 -0.05
CA THR A 62 -25.70 -4.56 -0.90
C THR A 62 -26.15 -5.98 -0.54
N LEU A 63 -25.19 -6.87 -0.24
CA LEU A 63 -25.51 -8.24 0.19
C LEU A 63 -26.22 -8.27 1.55
N PHE A 64 -25.79 -7.44 2.52
CA PHE A 64 -26.48 -7.35 3.81
C PHE A 64 -27.91 -6.83 3.64
N ASP A 65 -28.11 -5.76 2.86
CA ASP A 65 -29.44 -5.22 2.59
C ASP A 65 -30.38 -6.25 1.93
N PHE A 66 -29.82 -7.11 1.07
CA PHE A 66 -30.55 -8.21 0.45
C PHE A 66 -30.94 -9.29 1.47
N LEU A 67 -29.96 -9.77 2.26
CA LEU A 67 -30.19 -10.80 3.27
C LEU A 67 -31.18 -10.35 4.35
N ASP A 68 -31.12 -9.09 4.78
CA ASP A 68 -32.05 -8.53 5.76
C ASP A 68 -33.49 -8.55 5.25
N LYS A 69 -33.71 -8.22 3.98
CA LYS A 69 -35.03 -8.28 3.34
C LYS A 69 -35.52 -9.72 3.21
N ASP A 70 -34.69 -10.61 2.67
CA ASP A 70 -35.04 -12.02 2.50
C ASP A 70 -35.38 -12.68 3.84
N PHE A 71 -34.61 -12.37 4.89
CA PHE A 71 -34.85 -12.87 6.23
C PHE A 71 -36.16 -12.34 6.81
N LEU A 72 -36.45 -11.04 6.64
CA LEU A 72 -37.70 -10.44 7.08
C LEU A 72 -38.91 -11.06 6.36
N ASP A 73 -38.82 -11.23 5.05
CA ASP A 73 -39.88 -11.84 4.24
C ASP A 73 -40.11 -13.31 4.64
N LEU A 74 -39.03 -14.06 4.88
CA LEU A 74 -39.11 -15.44 5.35
C LEU A 74 -39.77 -15.51 6.73
N ARG A 75 -39.36 -14.65 7.66
CA ARG A 75 -39.97 -14.57 9.00
C ARG A 75 -41.46 -14.27 8.91
N GLN A 76 -41.87 -13.27 8.14
CA GLN A 76 -43.29 -12.97 7.94
C GLN A 76 -44.07 -14.13 7.32
N ARG A 77 -43.43 -14.89 6.40
CA ARG A 77 -44.05 -16.10 5.84
C ARG A 77 -44.24 -17.19 6.90
N VAL A 78 -43.26 -17.38 7.78
CA VAL A 78 -43.34 -18.31 8.91
C VAL A 78 -44.47 -17.89 9.85
N ASP A 79 -44.50 -16.62 10.28
CA ASP A 79 -45.54 -16.09 11.16
C ASP A 79 -46.96 -16.35 10.60
N ARG A 80 -47.16 -16.11 9.29
CA ARG A 80 -48.46 -16.38 8.62
C ARG A 80 -48.82 -17.87 8.60
N ILE A 81 -47.84 -18.76 8.46
CA ILE A 81 -48.07 -20.21 8.47
C ILE A 81 -48.40 -20.68 9.90
N GLU A 82 -47.67 -20.18 10.89
CA GLU A 82 -47.93 -20.48 12.30
C GLU A 82 -49.35 -20.07 12.70
N GLU A 83 -49.76 -18.85 12.34
CA GLU A 83 -51.13 -18.36 12.57
C GLU A 83 -52.17 -19.24 11.88
N HIS A 84 -51.96 -19.59 10.61
CA HIS A 84 -52.90 -20.42 9.84
C HIS A 84 -53.07 -21.83 10.42
N LEU A 85 -52.01 -22.40 10.97
CA LEU A 85 -52.00 -23.76 11.53
C LEU A 85 -52.28 -23.79 13.04
N GLY A 86 -52.41 -22.63 13.70
CA GLY A 86 -52.57 -22.54 15.16
C GLY A 86 -51.33 -23.01 15.93
N LEU A 87 -50.14 -22.88 15.35
CA LEU A 87 -48.87 -23.25 15.97
C LEU A 87 -48.35 -22.10 16.85
N PRO A 88 -47.67 -22.40 17.96
CA PRO A 88 -46.99 -21.37 18.74
C PRO A 88 -45.78 -20.81 17.97
N PRO A 89 -45.37 -19.55 18.22
CA PRO A 89 -44.20 -18.96 17.57
C PRO A 89 -42.90 -19.73 17.84
N LEU A 90 -42.09 -19.93 16.81
CA LEU A 90 -40.72 -20.44 16.96
C LEU A 90 -39.85 -19.44 17.74
N SER A 91 -39.29 -19.91 18.86
CA SER A 91 -38.33 -19.17 19.70
C SER A 91 -36.93 -19.10 19.09
#